data_AF-A0A851HQB2-F1
#
_entry.id   AF-A0A851HQB2-F1
#
_cell.length_a   1.000
_cell.length_b   1.000
_cell.length_c   1.000
_cell.angle_alpha   90.00
_cell.angle_beta   90.00
_cell.angle_gamma   90.00
#
_symmetry.space_group_name_H-M   'P 1'
#
loop_
_entity.id
_entity.type
_entity.pdbx_description
1 polymer ?
#
loop_
_entity_poly.entity_id
_entity_poly.type
_entity_poly.pdbx_seq_one_letter_code
_entity_poly.pdbx_strand_id
1 'polypeptide(L)'
;MAVVWDGRTDEEKLQELLRLGEQTQLDFKAELDLRDRKHELDFVKDAVAMANRPPGGYILIGITDDGDLPSTPWRVKNPQMFDGATLRDKIGKYIEADIEVVSQIHTLKGSDVVVVAIFSTRSGLPVPMMSMGQYNKPNGKGRMKTKTVFRPGEIFIRDGAGNVPVRYRDWPSVLAQHDHQLKEAATSDVNSLMSKLADAIGDGGKVNVPLEPFLADDTVSSAIRANIRQGNRAELKIFLQNTREEIVLAEEKIKPLVRLVGVGCEAMLADDYDLAIKTIETMYDAFSSIAKSPSAVAATIVAAYLFGAAAVRSGCWELIPELVLRPFQRTPAHPRYSSWIRYGQIEASAHNQYPFSSHPVDKVDHDEADDNGTMISEGLSWARNYPLLRPDVLHDFGLHNNTTRKTDTLLNSLCQFDFLYAWLVNASARRQGGGGAYAASSAFKHWRTLPIIERTITNGEMRAKLFPASREKEIAQALRSTYSHAEKVSNREKYFTGWEPLPTWIADFIDHLADGTNTSGQQPRNSSRAPLHQTGSNVVELETLRAKN
;
A
#
# COMPACT_ATOMS: atom_id res chain seq x y z
N MET A 1 1.82 -5.05 17.04
CA MET A 1 2.09 -4.82 15.60
C MET A 1 1.99 -3.33 15.32
N ALA A 2 2.85 -2.77 14.48
CA ALA A 2 2.86 -1.33 14.21
C ALA A 2 1.77 -0.94 13.19
N VAL A 3 1.29 0.31 13.24
CA VAL A 3 0.43 0.87 12.19
C VAL A 3 1.25 0.98 10.91
N VAL A 4 0.72 0.45 9.81
CA VAL A 4 1.26 0.74 8.49
C VAL A 4 0.71 2.08 8.03
N TRP A 5 1.58 3.06 7.81
CA TRP A 5 1.16 4.37 7.32
C TRP A 5 1.02 4.36 5.79
N ASP A 6 -0.21 4.37 5.30
CA ASP A 6 -0.54 4.44 3.88
C ASP A 6 -1.44 5.65 3.53
N GLY A 7 -1.92 6.43 4.50
CA GLY A 7 -2.82 7.57 4.32
C GLY A 7 -4.27 7.22 3.92
N ARG A 8 -4.65 5.93 3.84
CA ARG A 8 -6.01 5.52 3.46
C ARG A 8 -7.01 5.82 4.57
N THR A 9 -8.25 6.12 4.19
CA THR A 9 -9.35 6.31 5.14
C THR A 9 -10.56 5.44 4.81
N ASP A 10 -10.42 4.51 3.86
CA ASP A 10 -11.50 3.62 3.41
C ASP A 10 -11.88 2.56 4.46
N GLU A 11 -12.95 1.81 4.15
CA GLU A 11 -13.48 0.78 5.03
C GLU A 11 -12.45 -0.32 5.30
N GLU A 12 -11.62 -0.70 4.33
CA GLU A 12 -10.59 -1.72 4.51
C GLU A 12 -9.51 -1.23 5.48
N LYS A 13 -9.15 0.06 5.39
CA LYS A 13 -8.22 0.67 6.36
C LYS A 13 -8.81 0.77 7.75
N LEU A 14 -10.10 1.12 7.89
CA LEU A 14 -10.78 1.07 9.19
C LEU A 14 -10.65 -0.32 9.82
N GLN A 15 -10.88 -1.38 9.05
CA GLN A 15 -10.76 -2.76 9.56
C GLN A 15 -9.34 -3.12 9.97
N GLU A 16 -8.34 -2.69 9.20
CA GLU A 16 -6.94 -2.87 9.57
C GLU A 16 -6.64 -2.19 10.92
N LEU A 17 -7.09 -0.94 11.09
CA LEU A 17 -6.82 -0.17 12.31
C LEU A 17 -7.56 -0.70 13.55
N LEU A 18 -8.78 -1.23 13.41
CA LEU A 18 -9.54 -1.80 14.52
C LEU A 18 -8.92 -3.09 15.11
N ARG A 19 -7.97 -3.72 14.43
CA ARG A 19 -7.20 -4.86 14.98
C ARG A 19 -6.04 -4.43 15.85
N LEU A 20 -5.70 -3.15 15.81
CA LEU A 20 -4.58 -2.58 16.54
C LEU A 20 -5.12 -1.92 17.81
N GLY A 21 -4.33 -1.96 18.88
CA GLY A 21 -4.59 -1.10 20.04
C GLY A 21 -4.11 0.33 19.80
N GLU A 22 -4.54 1.26 20.66
CA GLU A 22 -3.97 2.61 20.69
C GLU A 22 -2.44 2.57 20.82
N GLN A 23 -1.77 3.40 20.02
CA GLN A 23 -0.31 3.49 20.01
C GLN A 23 0.14 4.84 19.44
N THR A 24 1.45 4.99 19.22
CA THR A 24 2.06 6.25 18.77
C THR A 24 1.50 6.78 17.45
N GLN A 25 0.93 5.93 16.59
CA GLN A 25 0.37 6.30 15.28
C GLN A 25 -1.14 6.03 15.17
N LEU A 26 -1.81 5.64 16.27
CA LEU A 26 -3.24 5.35 16.31
C LEU A 26 -3.86 5.84 17.62
N ASP A 27 -4.92 6.64 17.50
CA ASP A 27 -5.68 7.19 18.62
C ASP A 27 -7.16 6.84 18.48
N PHE A 28 -7.81 6.46 19.57
CA PHE A 28 -9.23 6.18 19.64
C PHE A 28 -9.93 7.28 20.43
N LYS A 29 -11.11 7.66 19.96
CA LYS A 29 -12.00 8.62 20.61
C LYS A 29 -13.41 8.07 20.57
N ALA A 30 -14.03 7.82 21.72
CA ALA A 30 -15.40 7.30 21.76
C ALA A 30 -16.41 8.27 21.12
N GLU A 31 -16.20 9.57 21.32
CA GLU A 31 -17.02 10.63 20.74
C GLU A 31 -16.17 11.88 20.46
N LEU A 32 -16.57 12.67 19.46
CA LEU A 32 -16.01 13.99 19.23
C LEU A 32 -17.10 14.97 18.82
N ASP A 33 -17.13 16.14 19.47
CA ASP A 33 -17.99 17.26 19.08
C ASP A 33 -17.13 18.51 18.88
N LEU A 34 -16.77 18.83 17.64
CA LEU A 34 -15.89 19.97 17.33
C LEU A 34 -16.56 21.35 17.53
N ARG A 35 -17.80 21.39 18.05
CA ARG A 35 -18.44 22.61 18.57
C ARG A 35 -18.19 22.80 20.06
N ASP A 36 -17.94 21.72 20.79
CA ASP A 36 -17.46 21.80 22.15
C ASP A 36 -16.00 22.24 22.17
N ARG A 37 -15.71 23.29 22.93
CA ARG A 37 -14.39 23.92 22.94
C ARG A 37 -13.31 23.01 23.50
N LYS A 38 -13.65 22.14 24.45
CA LYS A 38 -12.69 21.17 24.99
C LYS A 38 -12.36 20.13 23.92
N HIS A 39 -13.38 19.55 23.28
CA HIS A 39 -13.22 18.54 22.25
C HIS A 39 -12.43 19.06 21.04
N GLU A 40 -12.72 20.29 20.59
CA GLU A 40 -11.95 20.97 19.54
C GLU A 40 -10.46 21.09 19.91
N LEU A 41 -10.15 21.58 21.12
CA LEU A 41 -8.77 21.78 21.55
C LEU A 41 -8.01 20.47 21.77
N ASP A 42 -8.67 19.45 22.33
CA ASP A 42 -8.09 18.13 22.53
C ASP A 42 -7.78 17.49 21.16
N PHE A 43 -8.71 17.56 20.19
CA PHE A 43 -8.48 17.11 18.80
C PHE A 43 -7.31 17.82 18.13
N VAL A 44 -7.24 19.15 18.22
CA VAL A 44 -6.12 19.92 17.63
C VAL A 44 -4.79 19.48 18.22
N LYS A 45 -4.73 19.25 19.54
CA LYS A 45 -3.52 18.76 20.20
C LYS A 45 -3.13 17.36 19.73
N ASP A 46 -4.10 16.45 19.59
CA ASP A 46 -3.88 15.10 19.07
C ASP A 46 -3.38 15.14 17.62
N ALA A 47 -4.01 15.92 16.75
CA ALA A 47 -3.60 16.07 15.35
C ALA A 47 -2.19 16.66 15.21
N VAL A 48 -1.87 17.74 15.93
CA VAL A 48 -0.52 18.35 15.87
C VAL A 48 0.54 17.40 16.43
N ALA A 49 0.23 16.66 17.50
CA ALA A 49 1.13 15.67 18.07
C ALA A 49 1.41 14.50 17.11
N MET A 50 0.40 14.07 16.35
CA MET A 50 0.54 13.08 15.27
C MET A 50 1.40 13.63 14.12
N ALA A 51 1.12 14.85 13.65
CA ALA A 51 1.88 15.45 12.55
C ALA A 51 3.37 15.65 12.88
N ASN A 52 3.69 15.94 14.15
CA ASN A 52 5.08 16.06 14.62
C ASN A 52 5.80 14.71 14.80
N ARG A 53 5.13 13.59 14.52
CA ARG A 53 5.71 12.24 14.51
C ARG A 53 5.65 11.68 13.09
N PRO A 54 6.72 11.82 12.29
CA PRO A 54 6.81 11.21 10.98
C PRO A 54 6.47 9.71 11.01
N PRO A 55 5.65 9.21 10.08
CA PRO A 55 5.08 9.91 8.91
C PRO A 55 3.70 10.60 9.16
N GLY A 56 3.18 10.55 10.38
CA GLY A 56 1.84 10.96 10.75
C GLY A 56 1.13 9.90 11.60
N GLY A 57 -0.19 9.90 11.59
CA GLY A 57 -0.98 8.87 12.27
C GLY A 57 -2.48 8.98 12.03
N TYR A 58 -3.21 8.01 12.58
CA TYR A 58 -4.66 7.88 12.44
C TYR A 58 -5.38 8.20 13.75
N ILE A 59 -6.54 8.83 13.64
CA ILE A 59 -7.48 9.03 14.73
C ILE A 59 -8.80 8.37 14.32
N LEU A 60 -9.27 7.38 15.09
CA LEU A 60 -10.58 6.78 14.95
C LEU A 60 -11.54 7.39 15.96
N ILE A 61 -12.64 7.95 15.46
CA ILE A 61 -13.67 8.58 16.29
C ILE A 61 -14.93 7.72 16.21
N GLY A 62 -15.59 7.48 17.34
CA GLY A 62 -16.68 6.50 17.46
C GLY A 62 -16.21 5.13 17.96
N ILE A 63 -15.00 5.04 18.53
CA ILE A 63 -14.37 3.82 19.05
C ILE A 63 -13.87 4.10 20.47
N THR A 64 -14.13 3.20 21.41
CA THR A 64 -13.66 3.32 22.80
C THR A 64 -12.16 3.06 22.91
N ASP A 65 -11.55 3.43 24.03
CA ASP A 65 -10.12 3.23 24.28
C ASP A 65 -9.70 1.73 24.19
N ASP A 66 -10.66 0.83 24.41
CA ASP A 66 -10.50 -0.64 24.27
C ASP A 66 -10.54 -1.14 22.81
N GLY A 67 -10.82 -0.27 21.83
CA GLY A 67 -10.95 -0.64 20.40
C GLY A 67 -12.35 -1.11 20.00
N ASP A 68 -13.32 -1.03 20.90
CA ASP A 68 -14.70 -1.47 20.69
C ASP A 68 -15.63 -0.33 20.25
N LEU A 69 -16.78 -0.70 19.69
CA LEU A 69 -17.86 0.27 19.49
C LEU A 69 -18.47 0.66 20.84
N PRO A 70 -18.83 1.95 21.03
CA PRO A 70 -19.56 2.38 22.21
C PRO A 70 -20.85 1.57 22.40
N SER A 71 -21.19 1.30 23.67
CA SER A 71 -22.39 0.53 24.03
C SER A 71 -23.69 1.15 23.51
N THR A 72 -23.71 2.47 23.38
CA THR A 72 -24.78 3.21 22.68
C THR A 72 -24.24 3.68 21.34
N PRO A 73 -24.88 3.32 20.20
CA PRO A 73 -24.41 3.72 18.88
C PRO A 73 -24.23 5.23 18.78
N TRP A 74 -22.99 5.65 18.49
CA TRP A 74 -22.69 7.06 18.28
C TRP A 74 -23.06 7.46 16.85
N ARG A 75 -23.60 8.66 16.68
CA ARG A 75 -23.99 9.19 15.38
C ARG A 75 -23.46 10.59 15.18
N VAL A 76 -22.83 10.81 14.03
CA VAL A 76 -22.28 12.10 13.67
C VAL A 76 -23.44 13.04 13.34
N LYS A 77 -23.70 14.02 14.22
CA LYS A 77 -24.80 14.98 14.06
C LYS A 77 -24.60 15.94 12.88
N ASN A 78 -23.35 16.22 12.51
CA ASN A 78 -23.02 17.12 11.41
C ASN A 78 -21.81 16.56 10.63
N PRO A 79 -22.07 15.72 9.62
CA PRO A 79 -21.03 15.06 8.82
C PRO A 79 -20.02 16.02 8.19
N GLN A 80 -20.47 17.22 7.79
CA GLN A 80 -19.62 18.23 7.16
C GLN A 80 -18.50 18.71 8.10
N MET A 81 -18.72 18.67 9.41
CA MET A 81 -17.67 19.06 10.37
C MET A 81 -16.47 18.11 10.40
N PHE A 82 -16.62 16.92 9.83
CA PHE A 82 -15.57 15.92 9.72
C PHE A 82 -15.03 15.81 8.30
N ASP A 83 -15.31 16.77 7.41
CA ASP A 83 -14.59 16.86 6.14
C ASP A 83 -13.14 17.33 6.36
N GLY A 84 -12.21 16.86 5.52
CA GLY A 84 -10.78 17.11 5.72
C GLY A 84 -10.41 18.60 5.66
N ALA A 85 -11.16 19.42 4.91
CA ALA A 85 -10.94 20.86 4.82
C ALA A 85 -11.32 21.57 6.12
N THR A 86 -12.48 21.23 6.69
CA THR A 86 -12.98 21.77 7.95
C THR A 86 -12.08 21.37 9.11
N LEU A 87 -11.60 20.11 9.15
CA LEU A 87 -10.63 19.67 10.14
C LEU A 87 -9.31 20.45 10.02
N ARG A 88 -8.83 20.69 8.80
CA ARG A 88 -7.63 21.51 8.54
C ARG A 88 -7.82 22.95 8.99
N ASP A 89 -8.96 23.57 8.68
CA ASP A 89 -9.29 24.95 9.11
C ASP A 89 -9.36 25.07 10.64
N LYS A 90 -9.81 24.02 11.32
CA LYS A 90 -9.80 23.96 12.79
C LYS A 90 -8.38 23.92 13.35
N ILE A 91 -7.52 23.08 12.78
CA ILE A 91 -6.12 22.94 13.17
C ILE A 91 -5.33 24.24 12.88
N GLY A 92 -5.50 24.80 11.67
CA GLY A 92 -4.80 26.01 11.20
C GLY A 92 -5.04 27.28 12.01
N LYS A 93 -6.05 27.31 12.88
CA LYS A 93 -6.25 28.42 13.85
C LYS A 93 -5.19 28.44 14.98
N TYR A 94 -4.48 27.34 15.16
CA TYR A 94 -3.57 27.13 16.29
C TYR A 94 -2.13 26.88 15.86
N ILE A 95 -1.86 26.79 14.57
CA ILE A 95 -0.51 26.51 14.04
C ILE A 95 -0.25 27.36 12.81
N GLU A 96 1.03 27.54 12.49
CA GLU A 96 1.50 28.20 11.27
C GLU A 96 2.17 27.17 10.34
N ALA A 97 1.45 26.08 10.03
CA ALA A 97 1.91 25.04 9.12
C ALA A 97 0.74 24.41 8.36
N ASP A 98 1.00 23.92 7.15
CA ASP A 98 0.03 23.14 6.37
C ASP A 98 0.13 21.67 6.78
N ILE A 99 -0.83 21.22 7.57
CA ILE A 99 -1.02 19.80 7.91
C ILE A 99 -2.08 19.25 6.98
N GLU A 100 -1.69 18.29 6.16
CA GLU A 100 -2.64 17.58 5.31
C GLU A 100 -3.49 16.64 6.16
N VAL A 101 -4.80 16.69 5.94
CA VAL A 101 -5.80 15.89 6.65
C VAL A 101 -6.75 15.28 5.63
N VAL A 102 -6.93 13.96 5.73
CA VAL A 102 -7.93 13.21 4.97
C VAL A 102 -8.84 12.51 5.97
N SER A 103 -10.14 12.52 5.71
CA SER A 103 -11.11 11.92 6.63
C SER A 103 -12.27 11.26 5.89
N GLN A 104 -12.85 10.25 6.52
CA GLN A 104 -14.07 9.61 6.04
C GLN A 104 -14.91 9.08 7.19
N ILE A 105 -16.23 9.15 7.02
CA ILE A 105 -17.21 8.55 7.92
C ILE A 105 -17.67 7.20 7.37
N HIS A 106 -17.68 6.19 8.23
CA HIS A 106 -18.18 4.84 7.98
C HIS A 106 -19.32 4.52 8.94
N THR A 107 -20.15 3.55 8.60
CA THR A 107 -21.19 3.04 9.52
C THR A 107 -20.91 1.59 9.85
N LEU A 108 -20.66 1.29 11.12
CA LEU A 108 -20.38 -0.04 11.65
C LEU A 108 -21.45 -0.44 12.67
N LYS A 109 -22.20 -1.52 12.39
CA LYS A 109 -23.29 -2.02 13.26
C LYS A 109 -24.29 -0.92 13.70
N GLY A 110 -24.52 0.07 12.84
CA GLY A 110 -25.41 1.19 13.13
C GLY A 110 -24.83 2.28 14.05
N SER A 111 -23.52 2.27 14.31
CA SER A 111 -22.76 3.39 14.86
C SER A 111 -21.91 4.01 13.75
N ASP A 112 -21.70 5.32 13.79
CA ASP A 112 -20.77 5.98 12.89
C ASP A 112 -19.34 5.87 13.44
N VAL A 113 -18.37 5.70 12.55
CA VAL A 113 -16.94 5.73 12.87
C VAL A 113 -16.24 6.64 11.87
N VAL A 114 -15.50 7.64 12.35
CA VAL A 114 -14.73 8.54 11.50
C VAL A 114 -13.26 8.11 11.53
N VAL A 115 -12.71 7.80 10.36
CA VAL A 115 -11.27 7.58 10.18
C VAL A 115 -10.66 8.89 9.73
N VAL A 116 -9.71 9.42 10.50
CA VAL A 116 -8.97 10.65 10.17
C VAL A 116 -7.49 10.30 10.03
N ALA A 117 -6.92 10.55 8.85
CA ALA A 117 -5.50 10.45 8.57
C ALA A 117 -4.85 11.84 8.71
N ILE A 118 -3.88 11.96 9.61
CA ILE A 118 -3.11 13.17 9.85
C ILE A 118 -1.69 12.98 9.31
N PHE A 119 -1.30 13.75 8.31
CA PHE A 119 0.02 13.66 7.70
C PHE A 119 1.02 14.51 8.47
N SER A 120 2.28 14.07 8.49
CA SER A 120 3.38 14.95 8.87
C SER A 120 3.54 16.12 7.90
N THR A 121 4.12 17.21 8.39
CA THR A 121 4.36 18.39 7.57
C THR A 121 5.32 18.07 6.43
N ARG A 122 5.06 18.68 5.27
CA ARG A 122 5.90 18.48 4.08
C ARG A 122 7.34 18.96 4.29
N SER A 123 7.53 19.98 5.13
CA SER A 123 8.85 20.52 5.48
C SER A 123 9.67 19.62 6.42
N GLY A 124 9.06 18.62 7.06
CA GLY A 124 9.69 17.81 8.11
C GLY A 124 10.06 18.58 9.38
N LEU A 125 9.76 19.89 9.45
CA LEU A 125 9.99 20.69 10.64
C LEU A 125 8.85 20.49 11.65
N PRO A 126 9.15 20.50 12.96
CA PRO A 126 8.12 20.43 13.99
C PRO A 126 7.22 21.66 13.95
N VAL A 127 5.97 21.44 14.30
CA VAL A 127 4.92 22.44 14.36
C VAL A 127 4.69 22.84 15.82
N PRO A 128 5.11 24.04 16.24
CA PRO A 128 4.73 24.60 17.52
C PRO A 128 3.29 25.15 17.47
N MET A 129 2.63 25.17 18.63
CA MET A 129 1.37 25.89 18.79
C MET A 129 1.61 27.40 18.65
N MET A 130 0.86 28.09 17.81
CA MET A 130 0.91 29.55 17.61
C MET A 130 0.07 30.30 18.64
N SER A 131 -1.01 29.72 19.12
CA SER A 131 -1.97 30.40 20.00
C SER A 131 -2.32 29.60 21.26
N MET A 132 -2.88 30.27 22.26
CA MET A 132 -3.25 29.65 23.53
C MET A 132 -4.56 28.86 23.40
N GLY A 133 -4.51 27.56 23.69
CA GLY A 133 -5.69 26.70 23.79
C GLY A 133 -6.22 26.66 25.22
N GLN A 134 -7.36 27.27 25.50
CA GLN A 134 -8.00 27.22 26.81
C GLN A 134 -9.54 27.15 26.73
N TYR A 135 -10.14 26.51 27.72
CA TYR A 135 -11.60 26.46 27.90
C TYR A 135 -11.97 26.59 29.38
N ASN A 136 -13.21 26.97 29.65
CA ASN A 136 -13.73 27.11 31.00
C ASN A 136 -14.48 25.84 31.40
N LYS A 137 -14.16 25.26 32.56
CA LYS A 137 -14.87 24.12 33.16
C LYS A 137 -15.49 24.53 34.49
N PRO A 138 -16.71 24.08 34.83
CA PRO A 138 -17.25 24.30 36.17
C PRO A 138 -16.34 23.65 37.22
N ASN A 139 -15.90 24.44 38.19
CA ASN A 139 -15.35 23.95 39.44
C ASN A 139 -16.53 23.65 40.36
N GLY A 140 -16.49 22.57 41.15
CA GLY A 140 -17.62 22.04 41.95
C GLY A 140 -18.27 22.99 42.99
N LYS A 141 -17.95 24.28 42.94
CA LYS A 141 -18.54 25.40 43.71
C LYS A 141 -19.26 26.42 42.82
N GLY A 142 -19.66 26.07 41.60
CA GLY A 142 -20.36 26.97 40.66
C GLY A 142 -19.49 28.08 40.04
N ARG A 143 -18.18 28.11 40.31
CA ARG A 143 -17.23 29.03 39.66
C ARG A 143 -16.59 28.36 38.45
N MET A 144 -16.49 29.09 37.34
CA MET A 144 -15.76 28.61 36.16
C MET A 144 -14.25 28.66 36.44
N LYS A 145 -13.55 27.56 36.21
CA LYS A 145 -12.09 27.49 36.21
C LYS A 145 -11.60 27.37 34.77
N THR A 146 -10.72 28.27 34.37
CA THR A 146 -10.05 28.18 33.07
C THR A 146 -9.02 27.06 33.12
N LYS A 147 -9.10 26.14 32.15
CA LYS A 147 -8.14 25.06 31.94
C LYS A 147 -7.41 25.32 30.63
N THR A 148 -6.09 25.37 30.70
CA THR A 148 -5.20 25.47 29.55
C THR A 148 -4.89 24.06 29.04
N VAL A 149 -5.01 23.86 27.73
CA VAL A 149 -4.69 22.61 27.01
C VAL A 149 -3.27 22.67 26.45
N PHE A 150 -2.91 23.83 25.87
CA PHE A 150 -1.58 24.14 25.35
C PHE A 150 -1.33 25.66 25.31
N ARG A 151 -0.06 26.06 25.23
CA ARG A 151 0.42 27.44 25.15
C ARG A 151 1.17 27.71 23.85
N PRO A 152 1.27 28.98 23.42
CA PRO A 152 2.14 29.36 22.31
C PRO A 152 3.57 28.88 22.52
N GLY A 153 4.19 28.33 21.48
CA GLY A 153 5.55 27.78 21.46
C GLY A 153 5.67 26.33 21.93
N GLU A 154 4.62 25.73 22.52
CA GLU A 154 4.67 24.32 22.91
C GLU A 154 4.62 23.42 21.67
N ILE A 155 5.56 22.49 21.57
CA ILE A 155 5.60 21.44 20.55
C ILE A 155 5.19 20.14 21.24
N PHE A 156 4.12 19.53 20.76
CA PHE A 156 3.67 18.23 21.22
C PHE A 156 4.07 17.14 20.24
N ILE A 157 4.41 15.99 20.77
CA ILE A 157 4.61 14.76 20.03
C ILE A 157 3.76 13.67 20.67
N ARG A 158 3.36 12.68 19.88
CA ARG A 158 2.75 11.47 20.41
C ARG A 158 3.84 10.51 20.91
N ASP A 159 3.65 9.94 22.09
CA ASP A 159 4.54 8.95 22.70
C ASP A 159 3.66 7.87 23.36
N GLY A 160 3.58 6.69 22.73
CA GLY A 160 2.56 5.69 23.04
C GLY A 160 1.15 6.24 22.75
N ALA A 161 0.19 5.99 23.65
CA ALA A 161 -1.17 6.53 23.53
C ALA A 161 -1.28 8.01 23.98
N GLY A 162 -0.20 8.62 24.48
CA GLY A 162 -0.22 9.93 25.12
C GLY A 162 0.41 11.04 24.29
N ASN A 163 -0.12 12.25 24.46
CA ASN A 163 0.52 13.47 23.96
C ASN A 163 1.44 14.10 25.01
N VAL A 164 2.72 14.24 24.69
CA VAL A 164 3.73 14.82 25.57
C VAL A 164 4.43 16.01 24.91
N PRO A 165 4.85 17.04 25.68
CA PRO A 165 5.75 18.05 25.16
C PRO A 165 7.06 17.41 24.69
N VAL A 166 7.60 17.89 23.57
CA VAL A 166 8.88 17.42 23.04
C VAL A 166 10.00 17.61 24.07
N ARG A 167 10.86 16.61 24.22
CA ARG A 167 12.05 16.68 25.06
C ARG A 167 13.29 16.56 24.19
N TYR A 168 14.44 16.87 24.79
CA TYR A 168 15.72 16.83 24.07
C TYR A 168 15.99 15.49 23.36
N ARG A 169 15.65 14.37 24.03
CA ARG A 169 15.83 13.01 23.49
C ARG A 169 15.03 12.73 22.23
N ASP A 170 13.96 13.48 21.99
CA ASP A 170 13.02 13.21 20.91
C ASP A 170 13.44 13.90 19.60
N TRP A 171 14.31 14.92 19.67
CA TRP A 171 14.75 15.71 18.51
C TRP A 171 15.30 14.89 17.34
N PRO A 172 16.15 13.86 17.54
CA PRO A 172 16.63 13.04 16.42
C PRO A 172 15.49 12.39 15.64
N SER A 173 14.44 11.94 16.34
CA SER A 173 13.28 11.30 15.68
C SER A 173 12.32 12.32 15.04
N VAL A 174 12.16 13.49 15.65
CA VAL A 174 11.30 14.57 15.13
C VAL A 174 11.89 15.18 13.85
N LEU A 175 13.21 15.38 13.81
CA LEU A 175 13.91 15.97 12.69
C LEU A 175 14.35 14.96 11.63
N ALA A 176 14.12 13.66 11.83
CA ALA A 176 14.59 12.61 10.93
C ALA A 176 14.17 12.85 9.47
N GLN A 177 12.91 13.24 9.25
CA GLN A 177 12.40 13.55 7.91
C GLN A 177 13.05 14.79 7.31
N HIS A 178 13.19 15.88 8.09
CA HIS A 178 13.84 17.10 7.64
C HIS A 178 15.33 16.86 7.31
N ASP A 179 16.05 16.15 8.18
CA ASP A 179 17.47 15.84 7.98
C ASP A 179 17.68 14.93 6.76
N HIS A 180 16.74 14.01 6.51
CA HIS A 180 16.74 13.22 5.28
C HIS A 180 16.55 14.11 4.05
N GLN A 181 15.52 14.96 4.04
CA GLN A 181 15.26 15.90 2.95
C GLN A 181 16.43 16.86 2.72
N LEU A 182 17.09 17.33 3.78
CA LEU A 182 18.25 18.21 3.67
C LEU A 182 19.45 17.49 3.03
N LYS A 183 19.68 16.22 3.39
CA LYS A 183 20.71 15.40 2.74
C LYS A 183 20.39 15.15 1.26
N GLU A 184 19.13 14.93 0.93
CA GLU A 184 18.68 14.80 -0.47
C GLU A 184 18.81 16.12 -1.24
N ALA A 185 18.45 17.24 -0.63
CA ALA A 185 18.60 18.56 -1.23
C ALA A 185 20.07 18.95 -1.43
N ALA A 186 20.94 18.67 -0.45
CA ALA A 186 22.38 18.93 -0.56
C ALA A 186 23.04 18.11 -1.66
N THR A 187 22.51 16.93 -1.96
CA THR A 187 22.95 16.11 -3.11
C THR A 187 22.29 16.56 -4.42
N SER A 188 21.16 17.29 -4.36
CA SER A 188 20.39 17.74 -5.53
C SER A 188 21.15 18.70 -6.45
N ASP A 189 21.99 19.60 -5.94
CA ASP A 189 22.76 20.52 -6.78
C ASP A 189 23.81 19.79 -7.64
N VAL A 190 24.48 18.80 -7.05
CA VAL A 190 25.38 17.88 -7.78
C VAL A 190 24.58 17.06 -8.78
N ASN A 191 23.39 16.59 -8.41
CA ASN A 191 22.52 15.80 -9.26
C ASN A 191 21.93 16.60 -10.43
N SER A 192 21.58 17.86 -10.24
CA SER A 192 21.08 18.78 -11.26
C SER A 192 22.15 19.09 -12.30
N LEU A 193 23.40 19.26 -11.85
CA LEU A 193 24.55 19.37 -12.74
C LEU A 193 24.78 18.08 -13.53
N MET A 194 24.69 16.92 -12.89
CA MET A 194 24.83 15.62 -13.58
C MET A 194 23.69 15.35 -14.56
N SER A 195 22.44 15.70 -14.23
CA SER A 195 21.29 15.59 -15.14
C SER A 195 21.44 16.51 -16.34
N LYS A 196 21.80 17.78 -16.13
CA LYS A 196 22.06 18.73 -17.22
C LYS A 196 23.25 18.31 -18.07
N LEU A 197 24.26 17.70 -17.46
CA LEU A 197 25.38 17.11 -18.17
C LEU A 197 24.90 15.93 -19.03
N ALA A 198 24.10 15.02 -18.49
CA ALA A 198 23.51 13.90 -19.23
C ALA A 198 22.62 14.37 -20.40
N ASP A 199 21.79 15.39 -20.17
CA ASP A 199 20.90 15.98 -21.18
C ASP A 199 21.69 16.73 -22.27
N ALA A 200 22.70 17.52 -21.91
CA ALA A 200 23.56 18.24 -22.84
C ALA A 200 24.45 17.30 -23.68
N ILE A 201 24.74 16.10 -23.16
CA ILE A 201 25.53 15.08 -23.85
C ILE A 201 24.66 14.22 -24.80
N GLY A 202 23.35 14.15 -24.56
CA GLY A 202 22.38 13.40 -25.34
C GLY A 202 22.29 13.79 -26.83
N ASP A 203 22.79 14.97 -27.21
CA ASP A 203 22.72 15.50 -28.58
C ASP A 203 23.88 15.05 -29.50
N GLY A 204 24.76 14.14 -29.05
CA GLY A 204 25.74 13.54 -29.97
C GLY A 204 26.88 12.68 -29.39
N GLY A 205 26.97 12.49 -28.07
CA GLY A 205 28.06 11.74 -27.44
C GLY A 205 27.61 10.49 -26.68
N LYS A 206 28.23 9.33 -26.97
CA LYS A 206 28.18 8.18 -26.06
C LYS A 206 29.06 8.48 -24.84
N VAL A 207 28.46 8.91 -23.73
CA VAL A 207 29.15 8.98 -22.43
C VAL A 207 28.27 8.34 -21.37
N ASN A 208 28.87 7.44 -20.58
CA ASN A 208 28.25 6.75 -19.45
C ASN A 208 27.75 7.76 -18.41
N VAL A 209 26.47 7.70 -18.05
CA VAL A 209 25.95 8.35 -16.84
C VAL A 209 26.25 7.43 -15.65
N PRO A 210 27.15 7.80 -14.72
CA PRO A 210 27.52 6.94 -13.61
C PRO A 210 26.32 6.64 -12.70
N LEU A 211 26.08 5.35 -12.41
CA LEU A 211 25.07 4.95 -11.42
C LEU A 211 25.71 4.92 -10.04
N GLU A 212 25.84 6.10 -9.44
CA GLU A 212 26.55 6.27 -8.17
C GLU A 212 25.63 6.05 -6.94
N PRO A 213 26.13 5.49 -5.83
CA PRO A 213 25.33 5.18 -4.63
C PRO A 213 24.71 6.40 -3.95
N PHE A 214 25.22 7.59 -4.19
CA PHE A 214 24.80 8.84 -3.53
C PHE A 214 23.75 9.64 -4.32
N LEU A 215 23.31 9.17 -5.48
CA LEU A 215 22.24 9.82 -6.24
C LEU A 215 20.92 9.79 -5.46
N ALA A 216 20.18 10.90 -5.48
CA ALA A 216 18.82 10.97 -4.96
C ALA A 216 17.87 10.09 -5.80
N ASP A 217 16.80 9.57 -5.22
CA ASP A 217 15.97 8.54 -5.86
C ASP A 217 15.35 9.00 -7.21
N ASP A 218 14.96 10.27 -7.33
CA ASP A 218 14.46 10.87 -8.58
C ASP A 218 15.55 10.97 -9.67
N THR A 219 16.82 11.16 -9.26
CA THR A 219 17.98 11.17 -10.16
C THR A 219 18.37 9.76 -10.57
N VAL A 220 18.23 8.79 -9.67
CA VAL A 220 18.46 7.36 -9.95
C VAL A 220 17.50 6.88 -11.03
N SER A 221 16.20 7.21 -10.98
CA SER A 221 15.24 6.85 -12.04
C SER A 221 15.68 7.39 -13.41
N SER A 222 16.05 8.67 -13.48
CA SER A 222 16.51 9.31 -14.72
C SER A 222 17.81 8.68 -15.24
N ALA A 223 18.76 8.37 -14.35
CA ALA A 223 20.03 7.74 -14.70
C ALA A 223 19.86 6.28 -15.17
N ILE A 224 18.99 5.50 -14.50
CA ILE A 224 18.63 4.14 -14.94
C ILE A 224 18.03 4.20 -16.34
N ARG A 225 17.04 5.07 -16.55
CA ARG A 225 16.36 5.23 -17.83
C ARG A 225 17.33 5.66 -18.94
N ALA A 226 18.25 6.57 -18.65
CA ALA A 226 19.29 6.98 -19.59
C ALA A 226 20.21 5.80 -19.96
N ASN A 227 20.67 5.03 -18.98
CA ASN A 227 21.54 3.86 -19.22
C ASN A 227 20.84 2.74 -20.00
N ILE A 228 19.54 2.52 -19.76
CA ILE A 228 18.73 1.57 -20.55
C ILE A 228 18.64 2.05 -22.01
N ARG A 229 18.27 3.32 -22.24
CA ARG A 229 18.16 3.90 -23.59
C ARG A 229 19.47 3.89 -24.37
N GLN A 230 20.58 4.14 -23.69
CA GLN A 230 21.92 4.13 -24.29
C GLN A 230 22.48 2.73 -24.51
N GLY A 231 21.84 1.68 -23.96
CA GLY A 231 22.31 0.30 -24.05
C GLY A 231 23.53 0.01 -23.17
N ASN A 232 23.75 0.77 -22.09
CA ASN A 232 24.89 0.64 -21.18
C ASN A 232 24.71 -0.54 -20.21
N ARG A 233 24.58 -1.76 -20.75
CA ARG A 233 24.30 -2.98 -19.98
C ARG A 233 25.34 -3.31 -18.91
N ALA A 234 26.61 -2.97 -19.16
CA ALA A 234 27.69 -3.21 -18.20
C ALA A 234 27.50 -2.38 -16.92
N GLU A 235 27.10 -1.11 -17.07
CA GLU A 235 26.88 -0.19 -15.95
C GLU A 235 25.69 -0.65 -15.09
N LEU A 236 24.58 -1.00 -15.74
CA LEU A 236 23.39 -1.54 -15.06
C LEU A 236 23.72 -2.85 -14.33
N LYS A 237 24.57 -3.70 -14.90
CA LYS A 237 25.00 -4.95 -14.25
C LYS A 237 25.87 -4.67 -13.01
N ILE A 238 26.83 -3.74 -13.10
CA ILE A 238 27.65 -3.31 -11.96
C ILE A 238 26.75 -2.73 -10.86
N PHE A 239 25.80 -1.88 -11.23
CA PHE A 239 24.86 -1.29 -10.30
C PHE A 239 24.00 -2.34 -9.58
N LEU A 240 23.46 -3.33 -10.30
CA LEU A 240 22.72 -4.44 -9.70
C LEU A 240 23.59 -5.24 -8.72
N GLN A 241 24.85 -5.50 -9.07
CA GLN A 241 25.78 -6.22 -8.19
C GLN A 241 26.10 -5.43 -6.91
N ASN A 242 26.39 -4.13 -7.03
CA ASN A 242 26.66 -3.26 -5.89
C ASN A 242 25.42 -3.15 -4.98
N THR A 243 24.23 -3.01 -5.59
CA THR A 243 22.96 -2.96 -4.85
C THR A 243 22.70 -4.27 -4.10
N ARG A 244 23.01 -5.42 -4.70
CA ARG A 244 22.93 -6.73 -4.02
C ARG A 244 23.81 -6.76 -2.78
N GLU A 245 25.07 -6.31 -2.90
CA GLU A 245 26.01 -6.27 -1.78
C GLU A 245 25.52 -5.34 -0.67
N GLU A 246 24.98 -4.17 -1.02
CA GLU A 246 24.36 -3.23 -0.09
C GLU A 246 23.15 -3.87 0.64
N ILE A 247 22.26 -4.57 -0.09
CA ILE A 247 21.13 -5.31 0.53
C ILE A 247 21.65 -6.35 1.53
N VAL A 248 22.78 -7.01 1.28
CA VAL A 248 23.32 -8.01 2.21
C VAL A 248 23.91 -7.34 3.46
N LEU A 249 24.65 -6.25 3.29
CA LEU A 249 25.48 -5.64 4.34
C LEU A 249 24.76 -4.56 5.17
N ALA A 250 23.87 -3.76 4.57
CA ALA A 250 23.26 -2.61 5.24
C ALA A 250 22.34 -3.02 6.40
N GLU A 251 22.25 -2.24 7.48
CA GLU A 251 21.26 -2.53 8.54
C GLU A 251 19.83 -2.27 8.04
N GLU A 252 19.64 -1.15 7.34
CA GLU A 252 18.37 -0.77 6.72
C GLU A 252 18.30 -1.31 5.27
N LYS A 253 17.30 -2.14 4.99
CA LYS A 253 17.18 -2.84 3.70
C LYS A 253 16.30 -2.12 2.68
N ILE A 254 15.44 -1.19 3.12
CA ILE A 254 14.38 -0.60 2.29
C ILE A 254 14.97 0.15 1.09
N LYS A 255 15.87 1.11 1.34
CA LYS A 255 16.46 1.92 0.26
C LYS A 255 17.18 1.11 -0.83
N PRO A 256 18.09 0.16 -0.51
CA PRO A 256 18.72 -0.62 -1.57
C PRO A 256 17.75 -1.59 -2.26
N LEU A 257 16.72 -2.10 -1.57
CA LEU A 257 15.63 -2.87 -2.21
C LEU A 257 14.80 -2.01 -3.17
N VAL A 258 14.48 -0.77 -2.79
CA VAL A 258 13.76 0.20 -3.64
C VAL A 258 14.54 0.46 -4.92
N ARG A 259 15.86 0.65 -4.82
CA ARG A 259 16.74 0.84 -5.99
C ARG A 259 16.77 -0.39 -6.89
N LEU A 260 16.91 -1.58 -6.31
CA LEU A 260 16.90 -2.84 -7.06
C LEU A 260 15.58 -3.03 -7.83
N VAL A 261 14.44 -2.91 -7.15
CA VAL A 261 13.11 -3.06 -7.77
C VAL A 261 12.88 -1.96 -8.80
N GLY A 262 13.36 -0.75 -8.52
CA GLY A 262 13.34 0.39 -9.43
C GLY A 262 13.93 0.11 -10.81
N VAL A 263 15.11 -0.54 -10.85
CA VAL A 263 15.71 -0.98 -12.12
C VAL A 263 14.76 -1.91 -12.88
N GLY A 264 14.12 -2.84 -12.17
CA GLY A 264 13.13 -3.74 -12.74
C GLY A 264 11.90 -3.03 -13.30
N CYS A 265 11.36 -2.06 -12.56
CA CYS A 265 10.20 -1.28 -12.99
C CYS A 265 10.50 -0.43 -14.24
N GLU A 266 11.66 0.24 -14.29
CA GLU A 266 12.10 0.98 -15.48
C GLU A 266 12.40 0.05 -16.66
N ALA A 267 12.96 -1.14 -16.41
CA ALA A 267 13.19 -2.15 -17.44
C ALA A 267 11.88 -2.63 -18.08
N MET A 268 10.82 -2.88 -17.28
CA MET A 268 9.50 -3.23 -17.81
C MET A 268 8.92 -2.13 -18.70
N LEU A 269 9.06 -0.86 -18.30
CA LEU A 269 8.60 0.27 -19.12
C LEU A 269 9.36 0.44 -20.43
N ALA A 270 10.60 -0.03 -20.47
CA ALA A 270 11.45 0.01 -21.65
C ALA A 270 11.39 -1.29 -22.50
N ASP A 271 10.48 -2.21 -22.18
CA ASP A 271 10.38 -3.55 -22.79
C ASP A 271 11.70 -4.35 -22.73
N ASP A 272 12.50 -4.12 -21.68
CA ASP A 272 13.80 -4.73 -21.45
C ASP A 272 13.70 -5.94 -20.51
N TYR A 273 13.08 -7.01 -21.02
CA TYR A 273 12.78 -8.22 -20.25
C TYR A 273 14.03 -8.90 -19.66
N ASP A 274 15.15 -8.89 -20.37
CA ASP A 274 16.41 -9.48 -19.89
C ASP A 274 16.91 -8.79 -18.62
N LEU A 275 16.83 -7.45 -18.58
CA LEU A 275 17.21 -6.69 -17.40
C LEU A 275 16.22 -6.92 -16.25
N ALA A 276 14.92 -6.99 -16.54
CA ALA A 276 13.91 -7.30 -15.53
C ALA A 276 14.13 -8.69 -14.91
N ILE A 277 14.47 -9.70 -15.72
CA ILE A 277 14.85 -11.04 -15.24
C ILE A 277 16.12 -10.97 -14.40
N LYS A 278 17.13 -10.21 -14.83
CA LYS A 278 18.35 -10.00 -14.05
C LYS A 278 18.06 -9.37 -12.68
N THR A 279 17.10 -8.45 -12.60
CA THR A 279 16.63 -7.88 -11.33
C THR A 279 16.01 -8.95 -10.43
N ILE A 280 15.16 -9.84 -10.97
CA ILE A 280 14.57 -10.97 -10.21
C ILE A 280 15.67 -11.90 -9.67
N GLU A 281 16.64 -12.26 -10.51
CA GLU A 281 17.79 -13.08 -10.10
C GLU A 281 18.57 -12.43 -8.98
N THR A 282 18.91 -11.15 -9.14
CA THR A 282 19.66 -10.38 -8.14
C THR A 282 18.90 -10.31 -6.81
N MET A 283 17.59 -10.10 -6.85
CA MET A 283 16.73 -10.07 -5.67
C MET A 283 16.67 -11.43 -4.97
N TYR A 284 16.53 -12.51 -5.73
CA TYR A 284 16.52 -13.88 -5.21
C TYR A 284 17.87 -14.27 -4.58
N ASP A 285 18.99 -13.86 -5.18
CA ASP A 285 20.33 -14.11 -4.66
C ASP A 285 20.62 -13.32 -3.37
N ALA A 286 20.13 -12.07 -3.30
CA ALA A 286 20.19 -11.26 -2.10
C ALA A 286 19.37 -11.92 -0.98
N PHE A 287 18.11 -12.27 -1.27
CA PHE A 287 17.20 -12.98 -0.37
C PHE A 287 17.84 -14.22 0.25
N SER A 288 18.44 -15.07 -0.59
CA SER A 288 19.09 -16.31 -0.16
C SER A 288 20.22 -16.07 0.85
N SER A 289 20.89 -14.92 0.75
CA SER A 289 21.99 -14.53 1.65
C SER A 289 21.48 -13.99 2.99
N ILE A 290 20.30 -13.36 3.00
CA ILE A 290 19.70 -12.72 4.18
C ILE A 290 18.57 -13.54 4.81
N ALA A 291 18.26 -14.73 4.28
CA ALA A 291 17.12 -15.58 4.67
C ALA A 291 17.09 -16.02 6.14
N LYS A 292 18.12 -15.68 6.93
CA LYS A 292 18.18 -15.89 8.38
C LYS A 292 17.64 -14.72 9.20
N SER A 293 17.46 -13.55 8.59
CA SER A 293 16.97 -12.33 9.25
C SER A 293 15.49 -12.13 8.91
N PRO A 294 14.56 -12.32 9.86
CA PRO A 294 13.14 -12.24 9.57
C PRO A 294 12.69 -10.86 9.07
N SER A 295 13.25 -9.78 9.59
CA SER A 295 12.94 -8.41 9.14
C SER A 295 13.47 -8.13 7.73
N ALA A 296 14.67 -8.62 7.40
CA ALA A 296 15.21 -8.48 6.05
C ALA A 296 14.42 -9.32 5.03
N VAL A 297 13.98 -10.51 5.43
CA VAL A 297 13.08 -11.37 4.67
C VAL A 297 11.76 -10.67 4.40
N ALA A 298 11.12 -10.11 5.44
CA ALA A 298 9.89 -9.32 5.36
C ALA A 298 9.99 -8.19 4.33
N ALA A 299 11.02 -7.35 4.46
CA ALA A 299 11.28 -6.24 3.53
C ALA A 299 11.47 -6.71 2.07
N THR A 300 12.17 -7.83 1.86
CA THR A 300 12.42 -8.35 0.51
C THR A 300 11.15 -8.89 -0.15
N ILE A 301 10.22 -9.44 0.63
CA ILE A 301 8.93 -9.89 0.10
C ILE A 301 8.07 -8.70 -0.32
N VAL A 302 8.06 -7.62 0.47
CA VAL A 302 7.38 -6.38 0.07
C VAL A 302 7.94 -5.85 -1.25
N ALA A 303 9.26 -5.85 -1.41
CA ALA A 303 9.92 -5.54 -2.69
C ALA A 303 9.49 -6.48 -3.84
N ALA A 304 9.36 -7.78 -3.59
CA ALA A 304 8.84 -8.73 -4.58
C ALA A 304 7.38 -8.42 -4.97
N TYR A 305 6.55 -8.03 -4.01
CA TYR A 305 5.15 -7.62 -4.26
C TYR A 305 5.08 -6.36 -5.12
N LEU A 306 5.95 -5.39 -4.87
CA LEU A 306 6.06 -4.18 -5.66
C LEU A 306 6.47 -4.46 -7.11
N PHE A 307 7.50 -5.29 -7.30
CA PHE A 307 7.92 -5.73 -8.64
C PHE A 307 6.79 -6.47 -9.36
N GLY A 308 6.14 -7.41 -8.67
CA GLY A 308 5.04 -8.20 -9.21
C GLY A 308 3.82 -7.35 -9.57
N ALA A 309 3.48 -6.37 -8.73
CA ALA A 309 2.44 -5.39 -8.99
C ALA A 309 2.77 -4.52 -10.20
N ALA A 310 4.02 -4.08 -10.36
CA ALA A 310 4.47 -3.36 -11.55
C ALA A 310 4.33 -4.24 -12.81
N ALA A 311 4.71 -5.52 -12.75
CA ALA A 311 4.54 -6.45 -13.86
C ALA A 311 3.06 -6.64 -14.24
N VAL A 312 2.14 -6.66 -13.26
CA VAL A 312 0.68 -6.70 -13.51
C VAL A 312 0.21 -5.43 -14.24
N ARG A 313 0.68 -4.25 -13.84
CA ARG A 313 0.29 -2.97 -14.46
C ARG A 313 0.84 -2.85 -15.89
N SER A 314 2.09 -3.22 -16.09
CA SER A 314 2.77 -3.18 -17.40
C SER A 314 2.36 -4.32 -18.33
N GLY A 315 1.66 -5.35 -17.82
CA GLY A 315 1.25 -6.51 -18.60
C GLY A 315 2.39 -7.46 -18.98
N CYS A 316 3.49 -7.44 -18.23
CA CYS A 316 4.66 -8.29 -18.41
C CYS A 316 4.42 -9.68 -17.78
N TRP A 317 3.47 -10.44 -18.31
CA TRP A 317 2.97 -11.69 -17.71
C TRP A 317 4.04 -12.78 -17.55
N GLU A 318 5.03 -12.81 -18.44
CA GLU A 318 6.14 -13.76 -18.46
C GLU A 318 7.08 -13.59 -17.24
N LEU A 319 7.15 -12.37 -16.67
CA LEU A 319 7.99 -12.10 -15.51
C LEU A 319 7.37 -12.60 -14.20
N ILE A 320 6.04 -12.78 -14.15
CA ILE A 320 5.33 -13.21 -12.94
C ILE A 320 5.70 -14.64 -12.54
N PRO A 321 5.63 -15.68 -13.41
CA PRO A 321 6.09 -17.01 -13.04
C PRO A 321 7.60 -17.06 -12.76
N GLU A 322 8.40 -16.27 -13.48
CA GLU A 322 9.85 -16.13 -13.22
C GLU A 322 10.14 -15.60 -11.82
N LEU A 323 9.35 -14.64 -11.34
CA LEU A 323 9.45 -14.13 -9.98
C LEU A 323 8.94 -15.15 -8.95
N VAL A 324 7.79 -15.77 -9.22
CA VAL A 324 7.03 -16.55 -8.23
C VAL A 324 7.55 -17.97 -8.05
N LEU A 325 7.81 -18.70 -9.15
CA LEU A 325 8.05 -20.14 -9.16
C LEU A 325 9.53 -20.53 -8.98
N ARG A 326 10.29 -19.70 -8.27
CA ARG A 326 11.67 -20.01 -7.85
C ARG A 326 11.64 -20.73 -6.51
N PRO A 327 12.00 -22.04 -6.47
CA PRO A 327 11.92 -22.82 -5.26
C PRO A 327 13.01 -22.42 -4.28
N PHE A 328 12.69 -22.43 -2.98
CA PHE A 328 13.64 -22.10 -1.93
C PHE A 328 13.65 -23.17 -0.84
N GLN A 329 14.84 -23.46 -0.34
CA GLN A 329 15.06 -24.35 0.79
C GLN A 329 16.23 -23.81 1.62
N ARG A 330 15.93 -23.39 2.86
CA ARG A 330 16.92 -22.74 3.75
C ARG A 330 18.10 -23.66 4.07
N THR A 331 17.81 -24.89 4.45
CA THR A 331 18.80 -25.97 4.67
C THR A 331 18.19 -27.29 4.23
N PRO A 332 18.99 -28.35 3.98
CA PRO A 332 18.47 -29.66 3.61
C PRO A 332 17.44 -30.25 4.59
N ALA A 333 17.44 -29.78 5.85
CA ALA A 333 16.48 -30.21 6.88
C ALA A 333 15.14 -29.45 6.85
N HIS A 334 15.07 -28.29 6.18
CA HIS A 334 13.84 -27.51 6.07
C HIS A 334 12.99 -27.98 4.88
N PRO A 335 11.65 -27.85 4.95
CA PRO A 335 10.79 -28.08 3.80
C PRO A 335 11.23 -27.23 2.59
N ARG A 336 11.18 -27.83 1.40
CA ARG A 336 11.37 -27.11 0.15
C ARG A 336 10.05 -26.45 -0.24
N TYR A 337 10.08 -25.15 -0.46
CA TYR A 337 8.93 -24.39 -0.97
C TYR A 337 9.08 -24.19 -2.47
N SER A 338 7.98 -24.28 -3.22
CA SER A 338 7.96 -23.99 -4.66
C SER A 338 8.17 -22.50 -4.97
N SER A 339 7.99 -21.64 -3.96
CA SER A 339 8.21 -20.21 -4.06
C SER A 339 8.98 -19.67 -2.86
N TRP A 340 10.03 -18.92 -3.13
CA TRP A 340 10.78 -18.15 -2.12
C TRP A 340 9.92 -17.08 -1.44
N ILE A 341 8.95 -16.50 -2.15
CA ILE A 341 7.94 -15.59 -1.60
C ILE A 341 7.12 -16.33 -0.54
N ARG A 342 6.75 -17.60 -0.78
CA ARG A 342 6.00 -18.40 0.19
C ARG A 342 6.81 -18.67 1.46
N TYR A 343 8.05 -19.10 1.31
CA TYR A 343 8.95 -19.27 2.45
C TYR A 343 9.07 -17.95 3.24
N GLY A 344 9.26 -16.84 2.53
CA GLY A 344 9.34 -15.53 3.14
C GLY A 344 8.11 -15.15 3.94
N GLN A 345 6.90 -15.33 3.40
CA GLN A 345 5.66 -15.04 4.13
C GLN A 345 5.57 -15.85 5.44
N ILE A 346 5.94 -17.12 5.40
CA ILE A 346 5.92 -18.01 6.57
C ILE A 346 6.92 -17.52 7.62
N GLU A 347 8.15 -17.19 7.23
CA GLU A 347 9.15 -16.67 8.17
C GLU A 347 8.76 -15.31 8.74
N ALA A 348 8.25 -14.39 7.91
CA ALA A 348 7.80 -13.06 8.36
C ALA A 348 6.65 -13.18 9.37
N SER A 349 5.72 -14.11 9.12
CA SER A 349 4.63 -14.43 10.03
C SER A 349 5.10 -15.07 11.33
N ALA A 350 5.94 -16.10 11.26
CA ALA A 350 6.44 -16.82 12.44
C ALA A 350 7.23 -15.92 13.41
N HIS A 351 7.68 -14.75 12.92
CA HIS A 351 8.42 -13.75 13.67
C HIS A 351 7.66 -12.43 13.87
N ASN A 352 6.32 -12.45 13.76
CA ASN A 352 5.43 -11.33 14.02
C ASN A 352 5.78 -10.04 13.25
N GLN A 353 6.41 -10.17 12.06
CA GLN A 353 6.60 -9.05 11.14
C GLN A 353 5.30 -8.76 10.39
N TYR A 354 4.66 -9.83 9.89
CA TYR A 354 3.33 -9.84 9.27
C TYR A 354 2.57 -11.08 9.77
N PRO A 355 2.04 -11.09 11.00
CA PRO A 355 1.45 -12.27 11.63
C PRO A 355 0.33 -12.86 10.76
N PHE A 356 0.50 -14.12 10.35
CA PHE A 356 -0.39 -14.87 9.48
C PHE A 356 -0.75 -16.22 10.12
N SER A 357 -2.03 -16.58 10.12
CA SER A 357 -2.46 -17.89 10.58
C SER A 357 -2.58 -18.89 9.44
N SER A 358 -1.64 -19.84 9.41
CA SER A 358 -1.77 -21.10 8.67
C SER A 358 -2.35 -22.23 9.54
N HIS A 359 -2.94 -21.93 10.70
CA HIS A 359 -3.40 -22.97 11.61
C HIS A 359 -4.61 -23.73 11.04
N PRO A 360 -4.62 -25.08 11.14
CA PRO A 360 -5.78 -25.89 10.78
C PRO A 360 -7.04 -25.42 11.49
N VAL A 361 -8.18 -25.62 10.81
CA VAL A 361 -9.54 -25.13 11.10
C VAL A 361 -10.05 -25.47 12.53
N ASP A 362 -9.37 -26.34 13.27
CA ASP A 362 -9.91 -26.98 14.47
C ASP A 362 -9.37 -26.42 15.80
N LYS A 363 -8.52 -25.37 15.79
CA LYS A 363 -8.08 -24.71 17.03
C LYS A 363 -8.67 -23.31 17.13
N VAL A 364 -9.70 -23.23 17.97
CA VAL A 364 -10.38 -22.01 18.37
C VAL A 364 -9.62 -21.43 19.56
N ASP A 365 -8.51 -20.75 19.31
CA ASP A 365 -7.96 -19.80 20.28
C ASP A 365 -8.48 -18.41 19.87
N HIS A 366 -9.25 -17.80 20.76
CA HIS A 366 -10.11 -16.64 20.48
C HIS A 366 -9.42 -15.27 20.64
N ASP A 367 -8.12 -15.22 20.91
CA ASP A 367 -7.50 -14.02 21.48
C ASP A 367 -6.44 -13.31 20.62
N GLU A 368 -6.11 -13.80 19.42
CA GLU A 368 -5.20 -13.09 18.51
C GLU A 368 -5.87 -12.89 17.15
N ALA A 369 -6.24 -11.65 16.83
CA ALA A 369 -6.72 -11.28 15.51
C ALA A 369 -5.56 -11.38 14.51
N ASP A 370 -5.55 -12.44 13.72
CA ASP A 370 -4.50 -12.72 12.74
C ASP A 370 -4.58 -11.73 11.56
N ASP A 371 -3.46 -11.03 11.28
CA ASP A 371 -3.42 -9.94 10.29
C ASP A 371 -2.85 -10.38 8.95
N ASN A 372 -3.77 -10.66 8.04
CA ASN A 372 -3.39 -11.26 6.79
C ASN A 372 -3.14 -10.24 5.65
N GLY A 373 -3.13 -8.92 5.92
CA GLY A 373 -3.12 -7.87 4.89
C GLY A 373 -2.05 -6.78 5.02
N THR A 374 -1.43 -6.62 6.18
CA THR A 374 -0.41 -5.57 6.46
C THR A 374 0.71 -5.47 5.45
N MET A 375 1.18 -6.60 4.90
CA MET A 375 2.25 -6.61 3.89
C MET A 375 1.84 -5.89 2.59
N ILE A 376 0.57 -5.98 2.18
CA ILE A 376 0.04 -5.25 1.02
C ILE A 376 -0.02 -3.75 1.34
N SER A 377 -0.48 -3.39 2.54
CA SER A 377 -0.48 -1.99 3.01
C SER A 377 0.95 -1.42 3.06
N GLU A 378 1.94 -2.23 3.46
CA GLU A 378 3.35 -1.83 3.54
C GLU A 378 3.90 -1.59 2.13
N GLY A 379 3.61 -2.49 1.19
CA GLY A 379 3.90 -2.28 -0.23
C GLY A 379 3.25 -1.02 -0.78
N LEU A 380 2.00 -0.73 -0.41
CA LEU A 380 1.34 0.51 -0.83
C LEU A 380 2.04 1.74 -0.25
N SER A 381 2.48 1.69 1.01
CA SER A 381 3.25 2.77 1.64
C SER A 381 4.54 3.05 0.88
N TRP A 382 5.33 2.01 0.59
CA TRP A 382 6.55 2.14 -0.20
C TRP A 382 6.26 2.68 -1.61
N ALA A 383 5.24 2.13 -2.26
CA ALA A 383 4.81 2.57 -3.57
C ALA A 383 4.33 4.02 -3.59
N ARG A 384 3.95 4.64 -2.45
CA ARG A 384 3.62 6.07 -2.36
C ARG A 384 4.85 6.92 -2.09
N ASN A 385 5.71 6.46 -1.19
CA ASN A 385 6.90 7.20 -0.74
C ASN A 385 8.05 7.19 -1.76
N TYR A 386 8.19 6.16 -2.57
CA TYR A 386 9.31 6.01 -3.51
C TYR A 386 8.85 5.98 -4.98
N PRO A 387 8.89 7.12 -5.70
CA PRO A 387 8.50 7.22 -7.11
C PRO A 387 9.12 6.16 -8.03
N LEU A 388 10.34 5.76 -7.71
CA LEU A 388 11.11 4.75 -8.43
C LEU A 388 10.41 3.38 -8.53
N LEU A 389 9.50 3.04 -7.61
CA LEU A 389 8.73 1.78 -7.61
C LEU A 389 7.49 1.79 -8.51
N ARG A 390 7.13 2.97 -9.03
CA ARG A 390 5.92 3.19 -9.83
C ARG A 390 6.16 4.21 -10.96
N PRO A 391 7.21 4.03 -11.78
CA PRO A 391 7.50 4.98 -12.86
C PRO A 391 6.37 5.07 -13.89
N ASP A 392 5.43 4.11 -13.87
CA ASP A 392 4.24 4.02 -14.69
C ASP A 392 3.00 4.78 -14.13
N VAL A 393 3.02 5.18 -12.86
CA VAL A 393 1.89 5.85 -12.18
C VAL A 393 2.28 7.27 -11.74
N LEU A 394 1.65 8.28 -12.34
CA LEU A 394 1.82 9.68 -11.97
C LEU A 394 1.00 10.02 -10.71
N HIS A 395 1.50 10.97 -9.92
CA HIS A 395 1.16 11.49 -8.56
C HIS A 395 -0.30 11.51 -8.03
N ASP A 396 -1.32 11.00 -8.73
CA ASP A 396 -2.68 10.91 -8.18
C ASP A 396 -2.87 9.59 -7.40
N PHE A 397 -2.86 9.70 -6.08
CA PHE A 397 -3.07 8.56 -5.17
C PHE A 397 -4.53 8.35 -4.75
N GLY A 398 -5.49 9.08 -5.34
CA GLY A 398 -6.93 8.85 -5.11
C GLY A 398 -7.42 9.06 -3.68
N LEU A 399 -6.64 9.76 -2.84
CA LEU A 399 -6.95 9.95 -1.41
C LEU A 399 -8.11 10.93 -1.17
N HIS A 400 -8.45 11.77 -2.15
CA HIS A 400 -9.29 12.96 -1.94
C HIS A 400 -10.77 12.85 -2.36
N ASN A 401 -11.22 11.75 -2.98
CA ASN A 401 -12.60 11.62 -3.47
C ASN A 401 -13.13 10.17 -3.48
N ASN A 402 -14.35 9.98 -2.96
CA ASN A 402 -15.02 8.67 -2.87
C ASN A 402 -15.24 7.98 -4.23
N THR A 403 -15.32 8.74 -5.32
CA THR A 403 -15.54 8.23 -6.69
C THR A 403 -14.30 7.64 -7.36
N THR A 404 -13.10 7.89 -6.84
CA THR A 404 -11.82 7.57 -7.49
C THR A 404 -11.10 6.36 -6.83
N ARG A 405 -11.79 5.69 -5.90
CA ARG A 405 -11.24 4.59 -5.07
C ARG A 405 -11.37 3.20 -5.68
N LYS A 406 -12.26 3.05 -6.66
CA LYS A 406 -12.23 1.88 -7.59
C LYS A 406 -11.01 1.92 -8.53
N THR A 407 -10.30 3.06 -8.56
CA THR A 407 -9.14 3.30 -9.42
C THR A 407 -7.83 3.50 -8.63
N ASP A 408 -7.73 3.06 -7.36
CA ASP A 408 -6.42 2.97 -6.68
C ASP A 408 -5.58 1.88 -7.35
N THR A 409 -4.92 2.29 -8.42
CA THR A 409 -4.14 1.45 -9.32
C THR A 409 -3.03 0.70 -8.58
N LEU A 410 -2.39 1.34 -7.60
CA LEU A 410 -1.30 0.74 -6.83
C LEU A 410 -1.85 -0.37 -5.93
N LEU A 411 -2.86 -0.08 -5.11
CA LEU A 411 -3.46 -1.08 -4.22
C LEU A 411 -4.10 -2.22 -5.01
N ASN A 412 -4.83 -1.91 -6.09
CA ASN A 412 -5.41 -2.93 -6.96
C ASN A 412 -4.33 -3.85 -7.53
N SER A 413 -3.23 -3.30 -8.05
CA SER A 413 -2.16 -4.12 -8.63
C SER A 413 -1.44 -5.00 -7.60
N LEU A 414 -1.29 -4.52 -6.35
CA LEU A 414 -0.75 -5.32 -5.25
C LEU A 414 -1.69 -6.49 -4.90
N CYS A 415 -2.99 -6.24 -4.76
CA CYS A 415 -3.98 -7.30 -4.52
C CYS A 415 -4.03 -8.31 -5.67
N GLN A 416 -3.96 -7.83 -6.91
CA GLN A 416 -3.99 -8.68 -8.11
C GLN A 416 -2.75 -9.56 -8.21
N PHE A 417 -1.57 -9.00 -8.00
CA PHE A 417 -0.32 -9.78 -7.99
C PHE A 417 -0.34 -10.82 -6.88
N ASP A 418 -0.74 -10.46 -5.66
CA ASP A 418 -0.86 -11.39 -4.54
C ASP A 418 -1.75 -12.60 -4.88
N PHE A 419 -2.92 -12.35 -5.45
CA PHE A 419 -3.82 -13.43 -5.84
C PHE A 419 -3.22 -14.31 -6.94
N LEU A 420 -2.59 -13.71 -7.96
CA LEU A 420 -1.89 -14.44 -9.02
C LEU A 420 -0.75 -15.29 -8.47
N TYR A 421 0.04 -14.75 -7.55
CA TYR A 421 1.11 -15.45 -6.84
C TYR A 421 0.57 -16.72 -6.17
N ALA A 422 -0.49 -16.58 -5.37
CA ALA A 422 -1.08 -17.71 -4.66
C ALA A 422 -1.65 -18.75 -5.63
N TRP A 423 -2.30 -18.30 -6.70
CA TRP A 423 -2.82 -19.16 -7.76
C TRP A 423 -1.72 -19.93 -8.49
N LEU A 424 -0.60 -19.29 -8.85
CA LEU A 424 0.55 -19.91 -9.49
C LEU A 424 1.21 -20.98 -8.61
N VAL A 425 1.40 -20.68 -7.33
CA VAL A 425 1.95 -21.65 -6.37
C VAL A 425 1.00 -22.84 -6.22
N ASN A 426 -0.31 -22.62 -6.10
CA ASN A 426 -1.27 -23.72 -5.96
C ASN A 426 -1.43 -24.56 -7.23
N ALA A 427 -1.27 -23.96 -8.42
CA ALA A 427 -1.24 -24.68 -9.69
C ALA A 427 0.03 -25.54 -9.85
N SER A 428 1.17 -25.07 -9.35
CA SER A 428 2.47 -25.75 -9.43
C SER A 428 2.76 -26.73 -8.28
N ALA A 429 2.05 -26.61 -7.14
CA ALA A 429 2.30 -27.36 -5.91
C ALA A 429 2.33 -28.89 -6.10
N ARG A 430 1.50 -29.43 -7.01
CA ARG A 430 1.45 -30.88 -7.30
C ARG A 430 2.72 -31.43 -7.96
N ARG A 431 3.55 -30.58 -8.58
CA ARG A 431 4.76 -30.99 -9.30
C ARG A 431 6.04 -30.80 -8.51
N GLN A 432 6.06 -29.86 -7.57
CA GLN A 432 7.28 -29.44 -6.88
C GLN A 432 7.31 -29.77 -5.37
N GLY A 433 6.30 -30.45 -4.83
CA GLY A 433 6.33 -31.03 -3.49
C GLY A 433 6.32 -30.02 -2.32
N GLY A 434 5.65 -28.88 -2.47
CA GLY A 434 5.60 -27.80 -1.46
C GLY A 434 4.18 -27.45 -1.02
N GLY A 435 4.04 -26.96 0.22
CA GLY A 435 2.77 -26.51 0.80
C GLY A 435 2.13 -25.37 0.00
N GLY A 436 0.79 -25.32 0.00
CA GLY A 436 0.03 -24.31 -0.74
C GLY A 436 0.34 -22.86 -0.32
N ALA A 437 0.01 -21.93 -1.20
CA ALA A 437 0.05 -20.50 -0.93
C ALA A 437 -1.33 -19.94 -0.59
N TYR A 438 -1.29 -18.86 0.16
CA TYR A 438 -2.42 -18.07 0.60
C TYR A 438 -2.34 -16.68 -0.02
N ALA A 439 -3.49 -16.08 -0.33
CA ALA A 439 -3.60 -14.76 -0.92
C ALA A 439 -3.86 -13.70 0.18
N ALA A 440 -2.85 -12.88 0.51
CA ALA A 440 -2.94 -11.74 1.44
C ALA A 440 -4.08 -10.78 1.12
N SER A 441 -4.44 -10.70 -0.17
CA SER A 441 -5.57 -9.97 -0.70
C SER A 441 -6.93 -10.38 -0.12
N SER A 442 -7.05 -11.51 0.58
CA SER A 442 -8.27 -11.89 1.30
C SER A 442 -8.67 -10.89 2.40
N ALA A 443 -7.69 -10.13 2.93
CA ALA A 443 -7.93 -9.04 3.87
C ALA A 443 -8.56 -7.79 3.22
N PHE A 444 -8.64 -7.76 1.88
CA PHE A 444 -9.17 -6.66 1.07
C PHE A 444 -10.47 -7.10 0.37
N LYS A 445 -11.19 -6.18 -0.28
CA LYS A 445 -12.40 -6.45 -1.02
C LYS A 445 -12.09 -7.27 -2.28
N HIS A 446 -12.86 -8.33 -2.50
CA HIS A 446 -12.69 -9.26 -3.62
C HIS A 446 -12.73 -8.59 -5.01
N TRP A 447 -13.45 -7.47 -5.18
CA TRP A 447 -13.49 -6.73 -6.45
C TRP A 447 -12.13 -6.13 -6.86
N ARG A 448 -11.14 -6.06 -5.96
CA ARG A 448 -9.76 -5.69 -6.32
C ARG A 448 -9.06 -6.80 -7.10
N THR A 449 -9.36 -8.07 -6.80
CA THR A 449 -8.76 -9.26 -7.42
C THR A 449 -9.56 -9.79 -8.60
N LEU A 450 -10.89 -9.62 -8.62
CA LEU A 450 -11.73 -10.09 -9.73
C LEU A 450 -11.23 -9.69 -11.13
N PRO A 451 -10.79 -8.43 -11.40
CA PRO A 451 -10.35 -8.05 -12.74
C PRO A 451 -9.19 -8.89 -13.27
N ILE A 452 -8.23 -9.30 -12.42
CA ILE A 452 -7.11 -10.12 -12.89
C ILE A 452 -7.53 -11.57 -13.14
N ILE A 453 -8.49 -12.08 -12.37
CA ILE A 453 -9.10 -13.40 -12.58
C ILE A 453 -9.82 -13.41 -13.92
N GLU A 454 -10.71 -12.43 -14.15
CA GLU A 454 -11.47 -12.28 -15.39
C GLU A 454 -10.56 -12.14 -16.61
N ARG A 455 -9.51 -11.34 -16.51
CA ARG A 455 -8.54 -11.17 -17.59
C ARG A 455 -7.80 -12.47 -17.90
N THR A 456 -7.38 -13.22 -16.87
CA THR A 456 -6.65 -14.49 -17.05
C THR A 456 -7.51 -15.58 -17.68
N ILE A 457 -8.79 -15.67 -17.32
CA ILE A 457 -9.68 -16.70 -17.89
C ILE A 457 -10.11 -16.35 -19.33
N THR A 458 -10.33 -15.06 -19.62
CA THR A 458 -10.76 -14.61 -20.95
C THR A 458 -9.63 -14.49 -21.96
N ASN A 459 -8.38 -14.31 -21.51
CA ASN A 459 -7.21 -14.20 -22.38
C ASN A 459 -6.33 -15.46 -22.33
N GLY A 460 -6.45 -16.31 -23.33
CA GLY A 460 -5.66 -17.55 -23.45
C GLY A 460 -4.15 -17.33 -23.62
N GLU A 461 -3.74 -16.25 -24.27
CA GLU A 461 -2.31 -15.91 -24.44
C GLU A 461 -1.68 -15.53 -23.10
N MET A 462 -2.35 -14.64 -22.35
CA MET A 462 -1.95 -14.26 -21.00
C MET A 462 -1.88 -15.50 -20.09
N ARG A 463 -2.89 -16.37 -20.14
CA ARG A 463 -2.91 -17.59 -19.35
C ARG A 463 -1.76 -18.54 -19.69
N ALA A 464 -1.42 -18.69 -20.97
CA ALA A 464 -0.29 -19.50 -21.40
C ALA A 464 1.06 -18.93 -20.90
N LYS A 465 1.20 -17.60 -20.88
CA LYS A 465 2.39 -16.92 -20.34
C LYS A 465 2.52 -17.07 -18.82
N LEU A 466 1.40 -16.97 -18.08
CA LEU A 466 1.38 -17.14 -16.62
C LEU A 466 1.61 -18.58 -16.20
N PHE A 467 1.00 -19.54 -16.89
CA PHE A 467 1.01 -20.96 -16.52
C PHE A 467 1.67 -21.84 -17.57
N PRO A 468 2.94 -21.59 -17.96
CA PRO A 468 3.56 -22.22 -19.13
C PRO A 468 3.66 -23.75 -19.01
N ALA A 469 3.72 -24.26 -17.78
CA ALA A 469 3.83 -25.69 -17.52
C ALA A 469 2.47 -26.36 -17.18
N SER A 470 1.44 -25.62 -16.80
CA SER A 470 0.23 -26.22 -16.19
C SER A 470 -0.85 -26.52 -17.24
N ARG A 471 -1.62 -27.59 -17.03
CA ARG A 471 -2.77 -27.92 -17.88
C ARG A 471 -3.98 -27.07 -17.48
N GLU A 472 -4.89 -26.78 -18.42
CA GLU A 472 -6.12 -26.01 -18.16
C GLU A 472 -6.92 -26.52 -16.94
N LYS A 473 -7.04 -27.85 -16.80
CA LYS A 473 -7.66 -28.49 -15.63
C LYS A 473 -6.95 -28.18 -14.31
N GLU A 474 -5.61 -28.15 -14.30
CA GLU A 474 -4.81 -27.83 -13.11
C GLU A 474 -4.98 -26.35 -12.74
N ILE A 475 -4.99 -25.47 -13.74
CA ILE A 475 -5.21 -24.03 -13.59
C ILE A 475 -6.59 -23.75 -12.98
N ALA A 476 -7.64 -24.38 -13.52
CA ALA A 476 -9.02 -24.23 -13.04
C ALA A 476 -9.20 -24.76 -11.60
N GLN A 477 -8.64 -25.93 -11.29
CA GLN A 477 -8.70 -26.48 -9.92
C GLN A 477 -7.95 -25.61 -8.91
N ALA A 478 -6.79 -25.07 -9.31
CA ALA A 478 -6.03 -24.16 -8.48
C ALA A 478 -6.78 -22.84 -8.25
N LEU A 479 -7.45 -22.29 -9.27
CA LEU A 479 -8.27 -21.08 -9.13
C LEU A 479 -9.38 -21.29 -8.10
N ARG A 480 -10.14 -22.38 -8.23
CA ARG A 480 -11.21 -22.74 -7.31
C ARG A 480 -10.71 -22.86 -5.87
N SER A 481 -9.59 -23.55 -5.68
CA SER A 481 -8.99 -23.74 -4.35
C SER A 481 -8.51 -22.43 -3.75
N THR A 482 -7.79 -21.61 -4.52
CA THR A 482 -7.27 -20.31 -4.05
C THR A 482 -8.39 -19.36 -3.70
N TYR A 483 -9.40 -19.23 -4.56
CA TYR A 483 -10.54 -18.33 -4.30
C TYR A 483 -11.36 -18.78 -3.09
N SER A 484 -11.72 -20.06 -3.02
CA SER A 484 -12.50 -20.58 -1.89
C SER A 484 -11.74 -20.45 -0.56
N HIS A 485 -10.41 -20.59 -0.58
CA HIS A 485 -9.60 -20.36 0.60
C HIS A 485 -9.61 -18.88 1.01
N ALA A 486 -9.39 -17.95 0.07
CA ALA A 486 -9.43 -16.52 0.33
C ALA A 486 -10.82 -16.06 0.83
N GLU A 487 -11.90 -16.56 0.23
CA GLU A 487 -13.27 -16.32 0.68
C GLU A 487 -13.49 -16.82 2.12
N LYS A 488 -13.06 -18.04 2.44
CA LYS A 488 -13.17 -18.60 3.80
C LYS A 488 -12.39 -17.78 4.82
N VAL A 489 -11.15 -17.38 4.49
CA VAL A 489 -10.33 -16.55 5.38
C VAL A 489 -10.99 -15.19 5.59
N SER A 490 -11.45 -14.55 4.51
CA SER A 490 -12.17 -13.28 4.56
C SER A 490 -13.40 -13.36 5.50
N ASN A 491 -14.19 -14.42 5.35
CA ASN A 491 -15.42 -14.60 6.13
C ASN A 491 -15.19 -15.10 7.56
N ARG A 492 -14.18 -15.94 7.81
CA ARG A 492 -13.83 -16.48 9.15
C ARG A 492 -13.35 -15.38 10.08
N GLU A 493 -12.36 -14.62 9.63
CA GLU A 493 -11.75 -13.54 10.41
C GLU A 493 -12.63 -12.29 10.46
N LYS A 494 -13.87 -12.40 9.95
CA LYS A 494 -14.88 -11.35 9.88
C LYS A 494 -14.28 -10.05 9.33
N TYR A 495 -13.39 -10.15 8.34
CA TYR A 495 -13.01 -8.97 7.57
C TYR A 495 -14.33 -8.43 7.02
N PHE A 496 -14.74 -7.21 7.39
CA PHE A 496 -15.94 -6.57 6.83
C PHE A 496 -15.82 -6.33 5.31
N THR A 497 -14.79 -6.88 4.67
CA THR A 497 -14.61 -6.89 3.24
C THR A 497 -15.66 -7.73 2.54
N GLY A 498 -16.13 -8.84 3.14
CA GLY A 498 -17.23 -9.64 2.60
C GLY A 498 -16.92 -10.15 1.19
N TRP A 499 -16.01 -11.12 1.09
CA TRP A 499 -15.77 -11.80 -0.18
C TRP A 499 -17.07 -12.48 -0.64
N GLU A 500 -17.53 -12.09 -1.82
CA GLU A 500 -18.68 -12.70 -2.45
C GLU A 500 -18.26 -13.97 -3.19
N PRO A 501 -19.18 -14.92 -3.40
CA PRO A 501 -18.93 -16.05 -4.29
C PRO A 501 -18.46 -15.58 -5.67
N LEU A 502 -17.67 -16.41 -6.37
CA LEU A 502 -17.30 -16.12 -7.75
C LEU A 502 -18.54 -15.86 -8.61
N PRO A 503 -18.48 -14.88 -9.54
CA PRO A 503 -19.53 -14.72 -10.54
C PRO A 503 -19.84 -16.03 -11.25
N THR A 504 -21.13 -16.33 -11.45
CA THR A 504 -21.58 -17.65 -11.95
C THR A 504 -20.88 -18.07 -13.23
N TRP A 505 -20.67 -17.15 -14.17
CA TRP A 505 -20.00 -17.44 -15.44
C TRP A 505 -18.53 -17.85 -15.27
N ILE A 506 -17.83 -17.34 -14.24
CA ILE A 506 -16.46 -17.77 -13.90
C ILE A 506 -16.50 -19.16 -13.27
N ALA A 507 -17.46 -19.40 -12.37
CA ALA A 507 -17.65 -20.71 -11.76
C ALA A 507 -17.93 -21.78 -12.84
N ASP A 508 -18.83 -21.51 -13.77
CA ASP A 508 -19.18 -22.39 -14.89
C ASP A 508 -17.97 -22.65 -15.79
N PHE A 509 -17.18 -21.62 -16.11
CA PHE A 509 -15.94 -21.77 -16.87
C PHE A 509 -14.94 -22.72 -16.17
N ILE A 510 -14.80 -22.57 -14.85
CA ILE A 510 -13.95 -23.45 -14.04
C ILE A 510 -14.48 -24.89 -14.07
N ASP A 511 -15.79 -25.09 -13.92
CA ASP A 511 -16.41 -26.43 -13.97
C ASP A 511 -16.18 -27.09 -15.33
N HIS A 512 -16.39 -26.36 -16.42
CA HIS A 512 -16.14 -26.87 -17.78
C HIS A 512 -14.69 -27.34 -17.98
N LEU A 513 -13.70 -26.59 -17.48
CA LEU A 513 -12.28 -26.96 -17.58
C LEU A 513 -11.87 -28.05 -16.58
N ALA A 514 -12.51 -28.10 -15.40
CA ALA A 514 -12.21 -29.10 -14.37
C ALA A 514 -12.78 -30.48 -14.71
N ASP A 515 -13.97 -30.53 -15.30
CA ASP A 515 -14.72 -31.75 -15.60
C ASP A 515 -14.35 -32.35 -16.97
N GLY A 516 -13.59 -31.62 -17.79
CA GLY A 516 -13.01 -32.15 -19.03
C GLY A 516 -14.00 -32.33 -20.17
N THR A 517 -15.14 -31.61 -20.14
CA THR A 517 -16.06 -31.57 -21.28
C THR A 517 -15.49 -30.69 -22.39
N ASN A 518 -14.64 -31.28 -23.23
CA ASN A 518 -14.19 -30.69 -24.48
C ASN A 518 -15.41 -30.50 -25.41
N THR A 519 -15.94 -29.28 -25.48
CA THR A 519 -16.69 -28.84 -26.66
C THR A 519 -15.96 -27.68 -27.29
N SER A 520 -15.44 -27.95 -28.49
CA SER A 520 -14.75 -27.02 -29.35
C SER A 520 -15.60 -25.77 -29.63
N GLY A 521 -15.06 -24.60 -29.31
CA GLY A 521 -15.30 -23.35 -30.04
C GLY A 521 -16.66 -22.68 -29.85
N GLN A 522 -16.85 -21.98 -28.73
CA GLN A 522 -17.65 -20.75 -28.71
C GLN A 522 -16.96 -19.69 -27.86
N GLN A 523 -16.41 -18.66 -28.51
CA GLN A 523 -16.15 -17.38 -27.84
C GLN A 523 -17.46 -16.89 -27.23
N PRO A 524 -17.46 -16.36 -25.99
CA PRO A 524 -18.65 -15.75 -25.43
C PRO A 524 -19.03 -14.53 -26.29
N ARG A 525 -20.26 -14.54 -26.81
CA ARG A 525 -20.84 -13.40 -27.54
C ARG A 525 -20.85 -12.18 -26.63
N ASN A 526 -20.25 -11.08 -27.10
CA ASN A 526 -20.43 -9.74 -26.55
C ASN A 526 -21.93 -9.44 -26.34
N SER A 527 -22.38 -9.43 -25.10
CA SER A 527 -23.68 -8.88 -24.72
C SER A 527 -23.51 -7.40 -24.35
N SER A 528 -23.19 -6.57 -25.34
CA SER A 528 -23.43 -5.14 -25.26
C SER A 528 -24.92 -4.89 -25.48
N ARG A 529 -25.68 -4.78 -24.39
CA ARG A 529 -26.97 -4.08 -24.35
C ARG A 529 -27.12 -3.35 -23.02
N ALA A 530 -26.64 -2.11 -23.00
CA ALA A 530 -27.07 -1.12 -22.03
C ALA A 530 -28.57 -0.82 -22.25
N PRO A 531 -29.38 -0.63 -21.20
CA PRO A 531 -30.76 -0.20 -21.35
C PRO A 531 -30.81 1.29 -21.67
N LEU A 532 -31.33 1.61 -22.86
CA LEU A 532 -31.76 2.94 -23.28
C LEU A 532 -32.88 3.42 -22.35
N HIS A 533 -32.56 4.36 -21.45
CA HIS A 533 -33.57 5.24 -20.88
C HIS A 533 -33.96 6.25 -21.96
N GLN A 534 -35.21 6.17 -22.40
CA GLN A 534 -35.87 7.22 -23.18
C GLN A 534 -35.96 8.49 -22.33
N THR A 535 -35.28 9.56 -22.76
CA THR A 535 -35.61 10.93 -22.38
C THR A 535 -35.97 11.70 -23.65
N GLY A 536 -37.11 12.38 -23.56
CA GLY A 536 -37.81 12.99 -24.69
C GLY A 536 -37.02 14.08 -25.39
N SER A 537 -37.28 14.15 -26.69
CA SER A 537 -36.91 15.24 -27.59
C SER A 537 -37.25 16.61 -27.02
N ASN A 538 -36.27 17.51 -27.00
CA ASN A 538 -36.47 18.91 -27.31
C ASN A 538 -35.27 19.37 -28.14
N VAL A 539 -35.50 19.41 -29.45
CA VAL A 539 -34.62 20.02 -30.44
C VAL A 539 -34.73 21.53 -30.24
N VAL A 540 -33.62 22.18 -29.92
CA VAL A 540 -33.44 23.62 -30.18
C VAL A 540 -32.19 23.73 -31.04
N GLU A 541 -32.43 24.17 -32.28
CA GLU A 541 -31.44 24.49 -33.30
C GLU A 541 -30.44 25.54 -32.79
N LEU A 542 -29.16 25.30 -33.06
CA LEU A 542 -28.09 26.30 -32.93
C LEU A 542 -27.34 26.35 -34.26
N GLU A 543 -27.96 26.99 -35.24
CA GLU A 543 -27.29 27.49 -36.42
C GLU A 543 -26.67 28.87 -36.14
N THR A 544 -25.38 28.97 -36.43
CA THR A 544 -24.64 30.15 -36.90
C THR A 544 -24.81 31.48 -36.17
N LEU A 545 -23.70 31.99 -35.62
CA LEU A 545 -23.30 33.39 -35.82
C LEU A 545 -21.80 33.59 -35.58
N ARG A 546 -21.06 33.68 -36.70
CA ARG A 546 -19.77 34.36 -36.81
C ARG A 546 -20.03 35.86 -37.00
N ALA A 547 -19.23 36.67 -36.31
CA ALA A 547 -18.82 38.05 -36.63
C ALA A 547 -19.87 39.18 -36.57
N LYS A 548 -19.71 40.11 -35.61
CA LYS A 548 -19.17 41.47 -35.82
C LYS A 548 -19.26 42.31 -34.53
N ASN A 549 -18.25 43.16 -34.38
CA ASN A 549 -17.97 44.19 -33.37
C ASN A 549 -17.33 43.72 -32.06
#